data_AF-A0A529MDN4-F1
#
_entry.id   AF-A0A529MDN4-F1
#
_cell.length_a   1.000
_cell.length_b   1.000
_cell.length_c   1.000
_cell.angle_alpha   90.00
_cell.angle_beta   90.00
_cell.angle_gamma   90.00
#
_symmetry.space_group_name_H-M   'P 1'
#
loop_
_entity.id
_entity.type
_entity.pdbx_description
1 polymer ?
#
loop_
_entity_poly.entity_id
_entity_poly.type
_entity_poly.pdbx_seq_one_letter_code
_entity_poly.pdbx_strand_id
1 'polypeptide(L)' 'MRGRGWIKALRQDEARQMRVRIAELERNLMATTPQGRHRRFEAGNELRIAKFRLERLEECIA' A
#
# COMPACT_ATOMS: atom_id res chain seq x y z
N MET A 1 -20.72 21.16 4.98
CA MET A 1 -20.17 20.67 6.26
C MET A 1 -19.78 19.21 6.11
N ARG A 2 -18.51 18.83 6.25
CA ARG A 2 -18.11 17.41 6.25
C ARG A 2 -18.34 16.85 7.66
N GLY A 3 -19.36 16.01 7.82
CA GLY A 3 -19.80 15.47 9.12
C GLY A 3 -18.80 14.47 9.73
N ARG A 4 -18.97 14.11 11.01
CA ARG A 4 -18.03 13.32 11.83
C ARG A 4 -17.46 12.03 11.19
N GLY A 5 -18.14 11.43 10.22
CA GLY A 5 -17.65 10.24 9.49
C GLY A 5 -16.64 10.50 8.37
N TRP A 6 -16.40 11.76 7.97
CA TRP A 6 -15.64 12.07 6.75
C TRP A 6 -14.16 11.68 6.86
N ILE A 7 -13.54 11.86 8.02
CA ILE A 7 -12.14 11.50 8.26
C ILE A 7 -11.99 9.98 8.26
N LYS A 8 -12.91 9.25 8.88
CA LYS A 8 -12.89 7.77 8.89
C LYS A 8 -13.05 7.21 7.48
N ALA A 9 -13.99 7.74 6.70
CA ALA A 9 -14.19 7.33 5.30
C ALA A 9 -12.95 7.62 4.43
N LEU A 10 -12.30 8.78 4.62
CA LEU A 10 -11.05 9.11 3.92
C LEU A 10 -9.93 8.13 4.25
N ARG A 11 -9.74 7.81 5.54
CA ARG A 11 -8.72 6.87 6.00
C ARG A 11 -8.97 5.45 5.49
N GLN A 12 -10.24 5.02 5.47
CA GLN A 12 -10.62 3.72 4.88
C GLN A 12 -10.35 3.67 3.38
N ASP A 13 -10.53 4.78 2.67
CA ASP A 13 -10.22 4.87 1.26
C ASP A 13 -8.71 4.82 1.00
N GLU A 14 -7.93 5.58 1.78
CA GLU A 14 -6.46 5.52 1.77
C GLU A 14 -5.96 4.07 2.01
N ALA A 15 -6.56 3.34 2.96
CA ALA A 15 -6.22 1.95 3.24
C ALA A 15 -6.56 1.02 2.06
N ARG A 16 -7.70 1.23 1.39
CA ARG A 16 -8.02 0.48 0.15
C ARG A 16 -7.00 0.73 -0.94
N GLN A 17 -6.64 1.98 -1.19
CA GLN A 17 -5.64 2.33 -2.21
C GLN A 17 -4.28 1.70 -1.90
N MET A 18 -3.84 1.71 -0.63
CA MET A 18 -2.60 1.06 -0.23
C MET A 18 -2.63 -0.46 -0.44
N ARG A 19 -3.75 -1.13 -0.14
CA ARG A 19 -3.91 -2.58 -0.40
C ARG A 19 -3.79 -2.90 -1.89
N VAL A 20 -4.40 -2.09 -2.77
CA VAL A 20 -4.26 -2.24 -4.23
C VAL A 20 -2.80 -2.10 -4.64
N ARG A 21 -2.11 -1.06 -4.14
CA ARG A 21 -0.70 -0.83 -4.44
C ARG A 21 0.20 -1.98 -3.98
N ILE A 22 -0.04 -2.51 -2.78
CA ILE A 22 0.68 -3.68 -2.25
C ILE A 22 0.50 -4.88 -3.19
N ALA A 23 -0.73 -5.18 -3.60
CA ALA A 23 -1.02 -6.29 -4.51
C ALA A 23 -0.38 -6.12 -5.90
N GLU A 24 -0.24 -4.89 -6.40
CA GLU A 24 0.52 -4.59 -7.62
C GLU A 24 2.02 -4.83 -7.43
N LEU A 25 2.60 -4.35 -6.33
CA LEU A 25 4.02 -4.54 -6.04
C LEU A 25 4.37 -6.02 -5.87
N GLU A 26 3.51 -6.79 -5.18
CA GLU A 26 3.67 -8.24 -5.03
C GLU A 26 3.59 -8.96 -6.38
N ARG A 27 2.60 -8.62 -7.22
CA ARG A 27 2.50 -9.18 -8.57
C ARG A 27 3.71 -8.83 -9.43
N ASN A 28 4.20 -7.59 -9.37
CA ASN A 28 5.38 -7.18 -10.10
C ASN A 28 6.62 -7.96 -9.66
N LEU A 29 6.80 -8.20 -8.36
CA LEU A 29 7.92 -8.99 -7.84
C LEU A 29 7.84 -10.47 -8.23
N MET A 30 6.63 -11.02 -8.34
CA MET A 30 6.40 -12.40 -8.80
C MET A 30 6.48 -12.56 -10.31
N ALA A 31 6.35 -11.47 -11.07
CA ALA A 31 6.40 -11.52 -12.52
C ALA A 31 7.76 -12.07 -12.98
N THR A 32 7.73 -13.16 -13.75
CA THR A 32 8.90 -13.79 -14.38
C THR A 32 9.56 -12.93 -15.44
N THR A 33 9.03 -11.73 -15.69
CA THR A 33 9.63 -10.72 -16.54
C THR A 33 11.06 -10.41 -16.08
N PRO A 34 12.02 -10.16 -17.02
CA PRO A 34 13.37 -9.74 -16.69
C PRO A 34 13.34 -8.32 -16.13
N GLN A 35 13.01 -8.19 -14.86
CA GLN A 35 13.20 -6.96 -14.12
C GLN A 35 14.64 -6.95 -13.63
N GLY A 36 15.37 -5.88 -13.95
CA GLY A 36 16.74 -5.71 -13.45
C GLY A 36 16.78 -5.81 -11.92
N ARG A 37 17.89 -6.35 -11.39
CA ARG A 37 18.11 -6.54 -9.94
C ARG A 37 17.80 -5.28 -9.12
N HIS A 38 18.16 -4.11 -9.64
CA HIS A 38 17.90 -2.82 -9.02
C HIS A 38 16.39 -2.53 -8.88
N ARG A 39 15.61 -2.71 -9.95
CA ARG A 39 14.14 -2.51 -9.92
C ARG A 39 13.45 -3.45 -8.95
N ARG A 40 13.90 -4.71 -8.85
CA ARG A 40 13.37 -5.66 -7.85
C ARG A 40 13.66 -5.22 -6.42
N PHE A 41 14.86 -4.70 -6.18
CA PHE A 41 15.24 -4.17 -4.87
C PHE A 41 14.40 -2.93 -4.49
N GLU A 42 14.22 -2.00 -5.42
CA GLU A 42 13.36 -0.83 -5.24
C GLU A 42 11.91 -1.23 -4.97
N ALA A 43 11.35 -2.13 -5.79
CA ALA A 43 9.98 -2.62 -5.60
C ALA A 43 9.80 -3.36 -4.27
N GLY A 44 10.80 -4.11 -3.81
CA GLY A 44 10.80 -4.75 -2.49
C GLY A 44 10.85 -3.74 -1.35
N ASN A 45 11.67 -2.69 -1.47
CA ASN A 45 11.72 -1.63 -0.47
C ASN A 45 10.40 -0.83 -0.43
N GLU A 46 9.83 -0.52 -1.59
CA GLU A 46 8.52 0.13 -1.70
C GLU A 46 7.41 -0.72 -1.06
N LEU A 47 7.43 -2.05 -1.31
CA LEU A 47 6.48 -2.99 -0.73
C LEU A 47 6.55 -2.98 0.81
N ARG A 48 7.76 -3.02 1.37
CA ARG A 48 7.97 -2.98 2.82
C ARG A 48 7.41 -1.68 3.42
N ILE A 49 7.68 -0.54 2.80
CA ILE A 49 7.18 0.76 3.26
C ILE A 49 5.66 0.82 3.16
N ALA A 50 5.07 0.34 2.05
CA ALA A 50 3.63 0.35 1.85
C ALA A 50 2.91 -0.53 2.90
N LYS A 51 3.43 -1.73 3.19
CA LYS A 51 2.89 -2.61 4.23
C LYS A 51 2.93 -1.96 5.62
N PHE A 52 4.06 -1.37 5.99
CA PHE A 52 4.18 -0.67 7.28
C PHE A 52 3.22 0.51 7.40
N ARG A 53 3.08 1.32 6.33
CA ARG A 53 2.13 2.45 6.33
C ARG A 53 0.69 1.98 6.42
N LEU A 54 0.33 0.89 5.76
CA LEU A 54 -1.01 0.30 5.84
C LEU A 54 -1.31 -0.16 7.27
N GLU A 55 -0.39 -0.88 7.92
CA GLU A 55 -0.55 -1.33 9.31
C GLU A 55 -0.80 -0.15 10.26
N ARG A 56 0.03 0.90 10.18
CA ARG A 56 -0.15 2.14 10.97
C ARG A 56 -1.50 2.80 10.68
N LEU A 57 -1.93 2.81 9.43
CA LEU A 57 -3.19 3.42 9.02
C LEU A 57 -4.41 2.61 9.53
N GLU A 58 -4.33 1.28 9.50
CA GLU A 58 -5.35 0.38 10.02
C GLU A 58 -5.49 0.51 11.54
N GLU A 59 -4.39 0.64 12.27
CA GLU A 59 -4.40 0.95 13.70
C GLU A 59 -5.08 2.28 14.03
N CYS A 60 -4.93 3.30 13.18
CA CYS A 60 -5.61 4.59 13.37
C CYS A 60 -7.11 4.55 13.02
N ILE A 61 -7.57 3.55 12.26
CA ILE A 61 -8.98 3.39 11.86
C ILE A 61 -9.77 2.55 12.87
N ALA A 62 -9.10 1.61 13.53
CA ALA A 62 -9.64 0.75 14.58
C ALA A 62 -10.19 1.57 15.75
#